data_AF-A0A536SXF5-F1
#
_entry.id   AF-A0A536SXF5-F1
#
_cell.length_a   1.000
_cell.length_b   1.000
_cell.length_c   1.000
_cell.angle_alpha   90.00
_cell.angle_beta   90.00
_cell.angle_gamma   90.00
#
_symmetry.space_group_name_H-M   'P 1'
#
loop_
_entity.id
_entity.type
_entity.pdbx_description
1 polymer ?
#
loop_
_entity_poly.entity_id
_entity_poly.type
_entity_poly.pdbx_seq_one_letter_code
_entity_poly.pdbx_strand_id
1 'polypeptide(L)'
;MHHGRAYVRGELPPRLHYNSDPRIGDVVVVMDDHFTIGRADRAPRENGGTHGWDPAVAAMQALFVASGPGIPPGKILPAFENVEIYP
;
A
#
# COMPACT_ATOMS: atom_id res chain seq x y z
N MET A 1 -7.32 -2.06 22.60
CA MET A 1 -7.06 -1.17 21.45
C MET A 1 -7.12 -2.03 20.19
N HIS A 2 -7.73 -1.56 19.12
CA HIS A 2 -7.78 -2.25 17.84
C HIS A 2 -6.79 -1.55 16.89
N HIS A 3 -5.91 -2.31 16.22
CA HIS A 3 -4.81 -1.79 15.41
C HIS A 3 -5.01 -2.02 13.90
N GLY A 4 -6.26 -1.93 13.48
CA GLY A 4 -6.66 -2.20 12.11
C GLY A 4 -8.17 -2.34 11.99
N ARG A 5 -8.65 -2.36 10.75
CA ARG A 5 -10.07 -2.47 10.41
C ARG A 5 -10.30 -3.58 9.39
N ALA A 6 -11.28 -4.42 9.68
CA ALA A 6 -11.80 -5.40 8.73
C ALA A 6 -12.86 -4.75 7.83
N TYR A 7 -12.82 -5.10 6.55
CA TYR A 7 -13.79 -4.72 5.53
C TYR A 7 -14.27 -5.99 4.83
N VAL A 8 -15.57 -6.08 4.56
CA VAL A 8 -16.06 -7.05 3.56
C VAL A 8 -15.80 -6.51 2.17
N ARG A 9 -15.71 -7.41 1.19
CA ARG A 9 -15.59 -7.03 -0.23
C ARG A 9 -16.66 -6.00 -0.61
N GLY A 10 -16.24 -4.89 -1.22
CA GLY A 10 -17.12 -3.78 -1.60
C GLY A 10 -17.16 -2.62 -0.61
N GLU A 11 -16.67 -2.81 0.62
CA GLU A 11 -16.62 -1.76 1.64
C GLU A 11 -15.23 -1.13 1.82
N LEU A 12 -14.19 -1.66 1.15
CA LEU A 12 -12.87 -1.05 1.24
C LEU A 12 -12.89 0.40 0.72
N PRO A 13 -12.06 1.30 1.29
CA PRO A 13 -11.92 2.66 0.80
C PRO A 13 -11.71 2.70 -0.72
N PRO A 14 -12.56 3.42 -1.49
CA PRO A 14 -12.49 3.41 -2.96
C PRO A 14 -11.12 3.77 -3.53
N ARG A 15 -10.36 4.64 -2.85
CA ARG A 15 -9.00 5.04 -3.23
C ARG A 15 -7.98 3.90 -3.29
N LEU A 16 -8.26 2.74 -2.68
CA LEU A 16 -7.36 1.59 -2.74
C LEU A 16 -7.57 0.77 -4.02
N HIS A 17 -8.65 1.00 -4.77
CA HIS A 17 -8.99 0.25 -5.98
C HIS A 17 -8.96 -1.29 -5.79
N TYR A 18 -9.22 -1.77 -4.57
CA TYR A 18 -9.02 -3.16 -4.15
C TYR A 18 -10.34 -3.84 -3.77
N ASN A 19 -11.30 -3.89 -4.71
CA ASN A 19 -12.65 -4.44 -4.45
C ASN A 19 -13.20 -5.37 -5.55
N SER A 20 -12.75 -5.25 -6.80
CA SER A 20 -13.46 -5.78 -7.98
C SER A 20 -13.00 -7.16 -8.47
N ASP A 21 -11.87 -7.68 -8.00
CA ASP A 21 -11.29 -8.93 -8.50
C ASP A 21 -11.67 -10.13 -7.60
N PRO A 22 -12.12 -11.27 -8.17
CA PRO A 22 -12.54 -12.45 -7.40
C PRO A 22 -11.38 -13.10 -6.61
N ARG A 23 -10.12 -12.79 -6.91
CA ARG A 23 -8.95 -13.27 -6.17
C ARG A 23 -8.70 -12.51 -4.86
N ILE A 24 -9.33 -11.35 -4.68
CA ILE A 24 -9.32 -10.63 -3.39
C ILE A 24 -10.14 -11.46 -2.40
N GLY A 25 -9.71 -11.55 -1.13
CA GLY A 25 -10.47 -12.28 -0.11
C GLY A 25 -11.83 -11.64 0.20
N ASP A 26 -12.76 -12.44 0.73
CA ASP A 26 -14.09 -11.94 1.11
C ASP A 26 -14.05 -10.93 2.26
N VAL A 27 -13.01 -11.04 3.09
CA VAL A 27 -12.67 -10.10 4.16
C VAL A 27 -11.23 -9.65 3.97
N VAL A 28 -11.00 -8.34 4.00
CA VAL A 28 -9.67 -7.72 3.99
C VAL A 28 -9.48 -6.96 5.29
N VAL A 29 -8.35 -7.16 5.96
CA VAL A 29 -7.98 -6.41 7.15
C VAL A 29 -6.90 -5.40 6.77
N VAL A 30 -7.23 -4.12 6.87
CA VAL A 30 -6.26 -3.02 6.73
C VAL A 30 -5.69 -2.74 8.12
N MET A 31 -4.43 -3.07 8.32
CA MET A 31 -3.74 -2.82 9.57
C MET A 31 -3.26 -1.37 9.65
N ASP A 32 -3.22 -0.82 10.86
CA ASP A 32 -2.55 0.45 11.11
C ASP A 32 -1.04 0.31 10.86
N ASP A 33 -0.37 1.42 10.53
CA ASP A 33 1.06 1.44 10.24
C ASP A 33 1.87 0.79 11.38
N HIS A 34 2.88 0.00 11.01
CA HIS A 34 3.70 -0.85 11.90
C HIS A 34 3.00 -2.03 12.59
N PHE A 35 1.71 -2.29 12.38
CA PHE A 35 1.03 -3.48 12.91
C PHE A 35 0.88 -4.59 11.86
N THR A 36 1.11 -5.83 12.26
CA THR A 36 0.93 -7.01 11.39
C THR A 36 -0.07 -7.98 12.02
N ILE A 37 -0.88 -8.64 11.19
CA ILE A 37 -1.77 -9.72 11.61
C ILE A 37 -1.30 -11.05 11.01
N GLY A 38 -1.38 -12.11 11.80
CA GLY A 38 -1.07 -13.47 11.37
C GLY A 38 -1.75 -14.49 12.27
N ARG A 39 -1.76 -15.76 11.83
CA ARG A 39 -2.23 -16.84 12.68
C ARG A 39 -1.18 -17.17 13.73
N ALA A 40 -1.60 -17.56 14.93
CA ALA A 40 -0.68 -17.86 16.03
C ALA A 40 0.36 -18.95 15.69
N ASP A 41 -0.01 -19.94 14.88
CA ASP A 41 0.85 -21.02 14.40
C ASP A 41 1.83 -20.59 13.29
N ARG A 42 1.66 -19.38 12.76
CA ARG A 42 2.48 -18.77 11.69
C ARG A 42 2.70 -17.29 11.97
N ALA A 43 2.96 -16.96 13.22
CA ALA A 43 3.11 -15.57 13.64
C ALA A 43 4.20 -14.88 12.81
N PRO A 44 3.98 -13.62 12.37
CA PRO A 44 5.00 -12.85 11.70
C PRO A 44 6.24 -12.71 12.60
N ARG A 45 7.42 -12.58 12.01
CA ARG A 45 8.62 -12.22 12.78
C ARG A 45 8.42 -10.84 13.39
N GLU A 46 8.41 -10.75 14.72
CA GLU A 46 8.10 -9.52 15.45
C GLU A 46 9.14 -8.40 15.29
N ASN A 47 10.36 -8.73 14.85
CA ASN A 47 11.51 -7.79 14.84
C ASN A 47 12.12 -7.58 13.44
N GLY A 48 11.38 -7.88 12.36
CA GLY A 48 11.82 -7.63 10.98
C GLY A 48 11.16 -6.39 10.39
N GLY A 49 11.83 -5.73 9.45
CA GLY A 49 11.15 -4.79 8.55
C GLY A 49 10.15 -5.55 7.66
N THR A 50 8.97 -4.97 7.46
CA THR A 50 7.95 -5.49 6.55
C THR A 50 7.27 -4.34 5.80
N HIS A 51 6.34 -4.65 4.91
CA HIS A 51 5.61 -3.70 4.08
C HIS A 51 4.22 -4.26 3.73
N GLY A 52 3.41 -3.47 3.04
CA GLY A 52 2.06 -3.86 2.59
C GLY A 52 0.92 -3.16 3.32
N TRP A 53 1.23 -2.17 4.16
CA TRP A 53 0.23 -1.23 4.70
C TRP A 53 -0.32 -0.33 3.61
N ASP A 54 -1.25 0.52 4.03
CA ASP A 54 -1.86 1.55 3.19
C ASP A 54 -0.81 2.38 2.42
N PRO A 55 -0.87 2.45 1.07
CA PRO A 55 0.09 3.21 0.27
C PRO A 55 0.17 4.70 0.63
N ALA A 56 -0.84 5.25 1.31
CA ALA A 56 -0.86 6.64 1.75
C ALA A 56 0.05 6.93 2.96
N VAL A 57 0.52 5.91 3.69
CA VAL A 57 1.44 6.12 4.82
C VAL A 57 2.86 6.41 4.33
N ALA A 58 3.56 7.32 5.01
CA ALA A 58 4.88 7.79 4.57
C ALA A 58 5.90 6.66 4.42
N ALA A 59 5.84 5.62 5.28
CA ALA A 59 6.74 4.48 5.22
C ALA A 59 6.57 3.61 3.96
N MET A 60 5.43 3.70 3.27
CA MET A 60 5.13 2.91 2.06
C MET A 60 5.37 3.69 0.75
N GLN A 61 5.82 4.95 0.83
CA GLN A 61 6.15 5.73 -0.37
C GLN A 61 7.42 5.19 -1.06
N ALA A 62 7.40 5.19 -2.39
CA ALA A 62 8.50 4.71 -3.22
C ALA A 62 9.33 5.86 -3.82
N LEU A 63 10.57 5.54 -4.22
CA LEU A 63 11.45 6.48 -4.94
C LEU A 63 11.11 6.51 -6.43
N PHE A 64 11.05 7.71 -7.01
CA PHE A 64 11.00 7.92 -8.45
C PHE A 64 12.08 8.92 -8.90
N VAL A 65 12.89 8.52 -9.87
CA VAL A 65 13.91 9.36 -10.52
C VAL A 65 13.91 9.05 -12.01
N ALA A 66 13.94 10.08 -12.86
CA ALA A 66 13.96 9.92 -14.30
C ALA A 66 14.98 10.88 -14.94
N SER A 67 15.66 10.41 -15.98
CA SER A 67 16.64 11.18 -16.75
C SER A 67 16.70 10.66 -18.18
N GLY A 68 16.72 11.54 -19.16
CA GLY A 68 16.80 11.17 -20.57
C GLY A 68 16.38 12.29 -21.52
N PRO A 69 16.51 12.07 -22.84
CA PRO A 69 16.04 13.01 -23.86
C PRO A 69 14.54 13.28 -23.68
N GLY A 70 14.15 14.55 -23.51
CA GLY A 70 12.76 14.95 -23.27
C GLY A 70 12.35 15.06 -21.80
N ILE A 71 13.24 14.73 -20.84
CA ILE A 71 12.99 14.93 -19.42
C ILE A 71 13.76 16.19 -18.95
N PRO A 72 13.07 17.24 -18.45
CA PRO A 72 13.74 18.44 -17.97
C PRO A 72 14.67 18.15 -16.77
N PRO A 73 15.94 18.60 -16.80
CA PRO A 73 16.86 18.39 -15.68
C PRO A 73 16.47 19.24 -14.46
N GLY A 74 16.78 18.74 -13.26
CA GLY A 74 16.60 19.48 -12.00
C GLY A 74 15.14 19.73 -11.59
N LYS A 75 14.17 19.14 -12.30
CA LYS A 75 12.75 19.30 -11.96
C LYS A 75 12.39 18.38 -10.79
N ILE A 76 11.84 18.97 -9.73
CA ILE A 76 11.23 18.25 -8.60
C ILE A 76 9.71 18.24 -8.82
N LEU A 77 9.12 17.05 -8.74
CA LEU A 77 7.68 16.85 -8.89
C LEU A 77 7.04 16.61 -7.52
N PRO A 78 5.75 16.98 -7.33
CA PRO A 78 4.99 16.46 -6.20
C PRO A 78 4.86 14.93 -6.30
N ALA A 79 4.52 14.27 -5.19
CA ALA A 79 4.19 12.85 -5.21
C ALA A 79 3.04 12.56 -6.18
N PHE A 80 3.13 11.42 -6.84
CA PHE A 80 2.13 10.91 -7.78
C PHE A 80 2.04 9.39 -7.65
N GLU A 81 0.96 8.79 -8.14
CA GLU A 81 0.77 7.33 -8.07
C GLU A 81 1.56 6.62 -9.17
N ASN A 82 2.11 5.46 -8.88
CA ASN A 82 2.95 4.73 -9.84
C ASN A 82 2.19 4.29 -11.11
N VAL A 83 0.86 4.21 -11.06
CA VAL A 83 0.00 3.92 -12.21
C VAL A 83 0.13 4.97 -13.31
N GLU A 84 0.49 6.21 -12.96
CA GLU A 84 0.70 7.32 -13.91
C GLU A 84 1.97 7.15 -14.78
N ILE A 85 2.85 6.19 -14.45
CA ILE A 85 4.04 5.89 -15.26
C ILE A 85 3.62 5.28 -16.62
N TYR A 86 2.51 4.56 -16.64
CA TYR A 86 1.91 4.02 -17.86
C TYR A 86 0.43 4.46 -17.95
N PRO A 87 0.19 5.67 -18.47
CA PRO A 87 -1.15 6.26 -18.53
C PRO A 87 -2.05 5.62 -19.59
#